data_AF-A0A5J4QCT6-F1
#
_entry.id   AF-A0A5J4QCT6-F1
#
_cell.length_a   1.000
_cell.length_b   1.000
_cell.length_c   1.000
_cell.angle_alpha   90.00
_cell.angle_beta   90.00
_cell.angle_gamma   90.00
#
_symmetry.space_group_name_H-M   'P 1'
#
loop_
_entity.id
_entity.type
_entity.pdbx_description
1 polymer ?
#
loop_
_entity_poly.entity_id
_entity_poly.type
_entity_poly.pdbx_seq_one_letter_code
_entity_poly.pdbx_strand_id
1 'polypeptide(L)' 'MSLEQECKLLNEVETEALSGQILIHKDIKGKIESKVGRQVSDDYVWDLFKRHHWKKKVPRGSHPKSNEDARQEYKKNSRS' A
#
# COMPACT_ATOMS: atom_id res chain seq x y z
N MET A 1 0.24 -0.71 -23.66
CA MET A 1 0.84 -1.58 -22.64
C MET A 1 0.23 -2.96 -22.79
N SER A 2 1.01 -4.01 -22.62
CA SER A 2 0.49 -5.37 -22.47
C SER A 2 0.16 -5.65 -21.00
N LEU A 3 -0.71 -6.63 -20.73
CA LEU A 3 -1.14 -7.00 -19.38
C LEU A 3 0.05 -7.33 -18.45
N GLU A 4 1.12 -7.93 -18.98
CA GLU A 4 2.35 -8.22 -18.21
C GLU A 4 3.09 -6.95 -17.77
N GLN A 5 3.13 -5.92 -18.61
CA GLN A 5 3.77 -4.65 -18.25
C GLN A 5 2.97 -3.92 -17.17
N GLU A 6 1.64 -3.94 -17.28
CA GLU A 6 0.73 -3.37 -16.27
C GLU A 6 0.88 -4.08 -14.92
N CYS A 7 0.99 -5.41 -14.93
CA CYS A 7 1.17 -6.23 -13.73
C CYS A 7 2.53 -5.96 -13.04
N LYS A 8 3.63 -5.86 -13.81
CA LYS A 8 4.95 -5.49 -13.26
C LYS A 8 4.91 -4.11 -12.60
N LEU A 9 4.28 -3.14 -13.25
CA LEU A 9 4.12 -1.77 -12.74
C LEU A 9 3.38 -1.76 -11.40
N LEU A 10 2.29 -2.52 -11.31
CA LEU A 10 1.50 -2.62 -10.08
C LEU A 10 2.25 -3.30 -8.93
N ASN A 11 3.09 -4.30 -9.22
CA ASN A 11 3.95 -4.93 -8.20
C ASN A 11 5.04 -3.98 -7.68
N GLU A 12 5.65 -3.18 -8.56
CA GLU A 12 6.60 -2.13 -8.15
C GLU A 12 5.90 -1.11 -7.24
N VAL A 13 4.71 -0.65 -7.66
CA VAL A 13 3.88 0.28 -6.86
C VAL A 13 3.44 -0.33 -5.53
N GLU A 14 3.08 -1.61 -5.49
CA GLU A 14 2.74 -2.31 -4.24
C GLU A 14 3.93 -2.35 -3.28
N THR A 15 5.12 -2.66 -3.77
CA THR A 15 6.35 -2.72 -2.96
C THR A 15 6.68 -1.36 -2.36
N GLU A 16 6.56 -0.28 -3.13
CA GLU A 16 6.83 1.07 -2.65
C GLU A 16 5.71 1.63 -1.75
N ALA A 17 4.46 1.24 -2.00
CA ALA A 17 3.34 1.52 -1.10
C ALA A 17 3.53 0.82 0.26
N LEU A 18 4.03 -0.43 0.26
CA LEU A 18 4.39 -1.14 1.48
C LEU A 18 5.56 -0.48 2.22
N SER A 19 6.52 0.10 1.49
CA SER A 19 7.61 0.90 2.05
C SER A 19 7.15 2.28 2.58
N GLY A 20 5.88 2.66 2.39
CA GLY A 20 5.36 3.98 2.79
C GLY A 20 5.78 5.13 1.88
N GLN A 21 6.40 4.86 0.72
CA GLN A 21 6.83 5.88 -0.24
C GLN A 21 5.69 6.33 -1.17
N ILE A 22 4.71 5.47 -1.41
CA ILE A 22 3.54 5.80 -2.25
C ILE A 22 2.31 5.99 -1.37
N LEU A 23 1.90 7.26 -1.21
CA LEU A 23 0.81 7.65 -0.31
C LEU A 23 -0.52 7.87 -1.03
N ILE A 24 -0.49 8.37 -2.28
CA ILE A 24 -1.67 8.87 -3.01
C ILE A 24 -1.71 8.43 -4.48
N HIS A 25 -2.91 8.45 -5.09
CA HIS A 25 -3.11 8.03 -6.48
C HIS A 25 -2.27 8.82 -7.49
N LYS A 26 -1.93 10.08 -7.17
CA LYS A 26 -1.13 10.95 -8.05
C LYS A 26 0.29 10.43 -8.26
N ASP A 27 0.92 9.88 -7.23
CA ASP A 27 2.25 9.27 -7.36
C ASP A 27 2.22 8.06 -8.30
N ILE A 28 1.18 7.24 -8.16
CA ILE A 28 0.98 6.06 -9.02
C ILE A 28 0.75 6.49 -10.46
N LYS A 29 -0.10 7.51 -10.67
CA LYS A 29 -0.36 8.10 -11.97
C LYS A 29 0.95 8.60 -12.61
N GLY A 30 1.74 9.40 -11.90
CA GLY A 30 3.01 9.93 -12.43
C GLY A 30 4.02 8.84 -12.81
N LYS A 31 4.06 7.73 -12.06
CA LYS A 31 4.87 6.55 -12.42
C LYS A 31 4.38 5.83 -13.66
N ILE A 32 3.07 5.64 -13.76
CA ILE A 32 2.45 5.05 -14.96
C ILE A 32 2.75 5.95 -16.16
N GLU A 33 2.57 7.25 -16.05
CA GLU A 33 2.86 8.21 -17.13
C GLU A 33 4.33 8.19 -17.54
N SER A 34 5.24 8.12 -16.57
CA SER A 34 6.69 8.04 -16.83
C SER A 34 7.09 6.74 -17.55
N LYS A 35 6.49 5.61 -17.20
CA LYS A 35 6.75 4.32 -17.89
C LYS A 35 6.09 4.21 -19.25
N VAL A 36 4.86 4.70 -19.38
CA VAL A 36 4.10 4.63 -20.64
C VAL A 36 4.57 5.72 -21.61
N GLY A 37 5.25 6.76 -21.11
CA GLY A 37 5.73 7.90 -21.90
C GLY A 37 4.60 8.79 -22.42
N ARG A 38 3.41 8.70 -21.80
CA ARG A 38 2.23 9.48 -22.17
C ARG A 38 1.41 9.80 -20.94
N GLN A 39 0.69 10.91 -20.99
CA GLN A 39 -0.31 11.25 -20.00
C GLN A 39 -1.45 10.23 -20.01
N VAL A 40 -1.87 9.78 -18.83
CA VAL A 40 -3.00 8.85 -18.69
C VAL A 40 -4.12 9.52 -17.91
N SER A 41 -5.36 9.19 -18.26
CA SER A 41 -6.53 9.68 -17.52
C SER A 41 -6.63 9.00 -16.16
N ASP A 42 -7.25 9.67 -15.18
CA ASP A 42 -7.51 9.09 -13.86
C ASP A 42 -8.37 7.83 -13.95
N ASP A 43 -9.35 7.81 -14.87
CA ASP A 43 -10.14 6.62 -15.18
C ASP A 43 -9.27 5.42 -15.60
N TYR A 44 -8.25 5.64 -16.42
CA TYR A 44 -7.36 4.55 -16.86
C TYR A 44 -6.64 3.92 -15.66
N VAL A 45 -6.17 4.74 -14.72
CA VAL A 45 -5.52 4.28 -13.50
C VAL A 45 -6.50 3.48 -12.62
N TRP A 46 -7.74 3.95 -12.50
CA TRP A 46 -8.79 3.23 -11.76
C TRP A 46 -9.20 1.91 -12.42
N ASP A 47 -9.30 1.88 -13.74
CA ASP A 47 -9.56 0.67 -14.52
C ASP A 47 -8.43 -0.36 -14.32
N LEU A 48 -7.18 0.11 -14.32
CA LEU A 48 -6.00 -0.71 -14.04
C LEU A 48 -6.10 -1.37 -12.66
N PHE A 49 -6.44 -0.59 -11.64
CA PHE A 49 -6.61 -1.13 -10.28
C PHE A 49 -7.73 -2.16 -10.20
N LYS A 50 -8.87 -1.90 -10.86
CA LYS A 50 -10.00 -2.84 -10.89
C LYS A 50 -9.63 -4.13 -11.61
N ARG A 51 -9.00 -4.04 -12.78
CA ARG A 51 -8.61 -5.19 -13.62
C ARG A 51 -7.60 -6.11 -12.93
N HIS A 52 -6.67 -5.53 -12.19
CA HIS A 52 -5.64 -6.29 -11.48
C HIS A 52 -5.99 -6.59 -10.02
N HIS A 53 -7.24 -6.33 -9.61
CA HIS A 53 -7.70 -6.50 -8.23
C HIS A 53 -6.76 -5.84 -7.20
N TRP A 54 -6.16 -4.70 -7.58
CA TRP A 54 -5.20 -4.01 -6.75
C TRP A 54 -5.87 -3.49 -5.49
N LYS A 55 -5.39 -3.94 -4.33
CA LYS A 55 -5.91 -3.57 -3.02
C LYS A 55 -4.79 -2.89 -2.25
N LYS A 56 -5.05 -1.68 -1.74
CA LYS A 56 -4.10 -0.95 -0.89
C LYS A 56 -3.80 -1.79 0.35
N LYS A 57 -2.69 -2.53 0.31
CA LYS A 57 -2.13 -3.24 1.47
C LYS A 57 -1.40 -2.21 2.32
N VAL A 58 -2.16 -1.49 3.13
CA VAL A 58 -1.57 -0.68 4.20
C VAL A 58 -0.94 -1.66 5.18
N PRO A 59 0.37 -1.56 5.50
CA PRO A 59 0.92 -2.34 6.59
C PRO A 59 0.07 -2.06 7.82
N ARG A 60 -0.51 -3.11 8.43
CA ARG A 60 -1.26 -2.94 9.67
C ARG A 60 -0.29 -2.28 10.66
N GLY A 61 -0.64 -1.11 11.17
CA GLY A 61 0.16 -0.45 12.17
C GLY A 61 0.32 -1.39 13.37
N SER A 62 1.52 -1.94 13.56
CA SER A 62 1.89 -2.50 14.86
C SER A 62 1.90 -1.33 15.82
N HIS A 63 0.98 -1.33 16.78
CA HIS A 63 0.92 -0.31 17.80
C HIS A 63 2.25 -0.32 18.57
N PRO A 64 3.03 0.78 18.60
CA PRO A 64 4.34 0.82 19.26
C PRO A 64 4.26 0.61 20.78
N LYS A 65 3.03 0.65 21.34
CA LYS A 65 2.75 0.36 22.75
C LYS A 65 2.49 -1.12 23.03
N SER A 66 2.77 -2.02 22.10
CA SER A 66 2.84 -3.46 22.37
C SER A 66 4.14 -3.80 23.10
N ASN A 67 4.44 -3.06 24.18
CA ASN A 67 5.40 -3.48 25.18
C ASN A 67 4.74 -4.63 25.93
N GLU A 68 5.17 -5.84 25.61
CA GLU A 68 4.79 -7.07 26.31
C GLU A 68 5.07 -6.95 27.83
N ASP A 69 6.07 -6.13 28.19
CA ASP A 69 6.49 -5.78 29.55
C ASP A 69 5.41 -5.03 30.34
N ALA A 70 4.72 -4.06 29.73
CA ALA A 70 3.65 -3.28 30.38
C ALA A 70 2.38 -4.12 30.64
N ARG A 71 2.22 -5.23 29.91
CA ARG A 71 1.07 -6.13 30.04
C ARG A 71 1.21 -7.09 31.23
N GLN A 72 2.45 -7.41 31.62
CA GLN A 72 2.74 -8.24 32.81
C GLN A 72 2.55 -7.45 34.11
N GLU A 73 2.94 -6.17 34.14
CA GLU A 73 2.72 -5.32 35.32
C GLU A 73 1.24 -5.02 35.58
N TYR A 74 0.42 -4.91 34.53
CA TYR A 74 -1.04 -4.74 34.70
C TYR A 74 -1.74 -6.01 35.22
N LYS A 75 -1.12 -7.20 35.08
CA LYS A 75 -1.66 -8.46 35.60
C LYS A 75 -1.32 -8.69 37.07
N LYS A 76 -1.28 -7.63 37.87
CA LYS A 76 -0.97 -7.67 39.31
C LYS A 76 -1.89 -6.79 40.14
N ASN A 77 -3.23 -6.86 39.94
CA ASN A 77 -4.19 -6.33 40.94
C ASN A 77 -5.66 -6.77 40.76
N SER A 78 -5.95 -7.98 40.29
CA SER A 78 -7.28 -8.55 40.53
C SER A 78 -7.25 -9.31 41.86
N ARG A 79 -7.36 -8.57 42.96
CA ARG A 79 -7.81 -9.14 44.24
C ARG A 79 -9.31 -9.42 44.11
N SER A 80 -9.69 -10.67 44.28
CA SER A 80 -10.93 -11.02 44.97
C SER A 80 -10.65 -12.17 45.91
#